data_AF-A0A7C2X317-F1
#
_entry.id   AF-A0A7C2X317-F1
#
_cell.length_a   1.000
_cell.length_b   1.000
_cell.length_c   1.000
_cell.angle_alpha   90.00
_cell.angle_beta   90.00
_cell.angle_gamma   90.00
#
_symmetry.space_group_name_H-M   'P 1'
#
loop_
_entity.id
_entity.type
_entity.pdbx_description
1 polymer ?
#
loop_
_entity_poly.entity_id
_entity_poly.type
_entity_poly.pdbx_seq_one_letter_code
_entity_poly.pdbx_strand_id
1 'polypeptide(L)'
;MAGRWGENAGRALALFAAISVFGALNGWILVTGELTSAMAKDGLFPSFLARRSRRGPPVNALVVSSGLLTGVVLLNYSETLIGLFNFVALLSTTSILFMYLAVSLAALKLNWQGAVSRPAAHGVVGALATAYSLWTIYGAGLKPLVWGLVLLAAGPPVYLMMQRAGVNRRAP
;
A
#
# COMPACT_ATOMS: atom_id res chain seq x y z
N MET A 1 7.98 13.28 28.00
CA MET A 1 6.55 13.68 28.13
C MET A 1 5.72 12.75 29.02
N ALA A 2 6.14 11.50 29.33
CA ALA A 2 5.44 10.60 30.25
C ALA A 2 5.61 10.91 31.76
N GLY A 3 6.60 11.71 32.16
CA GLY A 3 6.85 12.04 33.57
C GLY A 3 5.88 13.06 34.20
N ARG A 4 4.98 13.69 33.43
CA ARG A 4 4.10 14.77 33.93
C ARG A 4 2.73 14.31 34.43
N TRP A 5 2.30 13.09 34.09
CA TRP A 5 0.94 12.59 34.35
C TRP A 5 0.89 11.39 35.32
N GLY A 6 2.04 11.01 35.89
CA GLY A 6 2.19 9.84 36.74
C GLY A 6 2.44 8.55 35.95
N GLU A 7 3.25 7.67 36.51
CA GLU A 7 3.67 6.41 35.88
C GLU A 7 2.48 5.53 35.45
N ASN A 8 1.38 5.57 36.21
CA ASN A 8 0.16 4.83 35.93
C ASN A 8 -0.56 5.32 34.66
N ALA A 9 -0.59 6.63 34.39
CA ALA A 9 -1.17 7.17 33.16
C ALA A 9 -0.33 6.82 31.92
N GLY A 10 1.01 6.81 32.08
CA GLY A 10 1.92 6.36 31.03
C GLY A 10 1.73 4.88 30.66
N ARG A 11 1.58 4.00 31.67
CA ARG A 11 1.30 2.57 31.46
C ARG A 11 -0.05 2.34 30.79
N ALA A 12 -1.10 3.05 31.22
CA ALA A 12 -2.42 2.98 30.59
C ALA A 12 -2.37 3.40 29.11
N LEU A 13 -1.71 4.51 28.81
CA LEU A 13 -1.52 4.98 27.43
C LEU A 13 -0.75 3.97 26.57
N ALA A 14 0.32 3.37 27.11
CA ALA A 14 1.07 2.34 26.41
C ALA A 14 0.21 1.10 26.11
N LEU A 15 -0.68 0.72 27.03
CA LEU A 15 -1.64 -0.36 26.84
C LEU A 15 -2.62 -0.06 25.69
N PHE A 16 -3.23 1.13 25.69
CA PHE A 16 -4.13 1.55 24.61
C PHE A 16 -3.40 1.64 23.26
N ALA A 17 -2.19 2.18 23.26
CA ALA A 17 -1.36 2.23 22.06
C ALA A 17 -1.03 0.83 21.53
N ALA A 18 -0.66 -0.11 22.41
CA ALA A 18 -0.41 -1.49 22.02
C ALA A 18 -1.65 -2.14 21.39
N ILE A 19 -2.82 -2.03 22.05
CA ILE A 19 -4.08 -2.57 21.52
C ILE A 19 -4.41 -1.95 20.15
N SER A 20 -4.24 -0.63 20.01
CA SER A 20 -4.47 0.08 18.75
C SER A 20 -3.56 -0.43 17.62
N VAL A 21 -2.26 -0.61 17.89
CA VAL A 21 -1.29 -1.13 16.91
C VAL A 21 -1.63 -2.56 16.52
N PHE A 22 -1.99 -3.43 17.47
CA PHE A 22 -2.43 -4.79 17.16
C PHE A 22 -3.70 -4.82 16.31
N GLY A 23 -4.67 -3.95 16.61
CA GLY A 23 -5.89 -3.81 15.80
C GLY A 23 -5.61 -3.35 14.38
N ALA A 24 -4.81 -2.29 14.22
CA ALA A 24 -4.41 -1.76 12.92
C ALA A 24 -3.64 -2.79 12.09
N LEU A 25 -2.71 -3.53 12.71
CA LEU A 25 -1.93 -4.57 12.06
C LEU A 25 -2.81 -5.70 11.51
N ASN A 26 -3.77 -6.19 12.30
CA ASN A 26 -4.71 -7.22 11.82
C ASN A 26 -5.61 -6.69 10.68
N GLY A 27 -6.08 -5.44 10.80
CA GLY A 27 -6.85 -4.79 9.73
C GLY A 27 -6.07 -4.71 8.43
N TRP A 28 -4.80 -4.30 8.48
CA TRP A 28 -3.95 -4.19 7.29
C TRP A 28 -3.59 -5.52 6.64
N ILE A 29 -3.39 -6.58 7.44
CA ILE A 29 -3.17 -7.93 6.91
C ILE A 29 -4.39 -8.40 6.12
N LEU A 30 -5.60 -8.21 6.65
CA LEU A 30 -6.85 -8.60 5.99
C LEU A 30 -7.08 -7.80 4.71
N VAL A 31 -6.94 -6.47 4.77
CA VAL A 31 -7.12 -5.59 3.61
C VAL A 31 -6.14 -5.95 2.50
N THR A 32 -4.86 -6.16 2.83
CA THR A 32 -3.84 -6.51 1.83
C THR A 32 -4.12 -7.86 1.17
N GLY A 33 -4.55 -8.87 1.95
CA GLY A 33 -4.94 -10.17 1.41
C GLY A 33 -6.15 -10.10 0.49
N GLU A 34 -7.18 -9.35 0.89
CA GLU A 34 -8.40 -9.17 0.11
C GLU A 34 -8.14 -8.38 -1.18
N LEU A 35 -7.34 -7.31 -1.09
CA LEU A 35 -6.92 -6.52 -2.25
C LEU A 35 -6.11 -7.36 -3.24
N THR A 36 -5.15 -8.15 -2.75
CA THR A 36 -4.33 -9.02 -3.60
C THR A 36 -5.19 -10.10 -4.28
N SER A 37 -6.15 -10.66 -3.55
CA SER A 37 -7.12 -11.61 -4.10
C SER A 37 -8.02 -10.98 -5.16
N ALA A 38 -8.51 -9.75 -4.93
CA ALA A 38 -9.31 -9.01 -5.89
C ALA A 38 -8.51 -8.72 -7.17
N MET A 39 -7.28 -8.21 -7.04
CA MET A 39 -6.39 -7.99 -8.17
C MET A 39 -6.06 -9.28 -8.94
N ALA A 40 -5.94 -10.42 -8.25
CA ALA A 40 -5.76 -11.72 -8.91
C ALA A 40 -7.01 -12.20 -9.66
N LYS A 41 -8.22 -11.85 -9.19
CA LYS A 41 -9.48 -12.10 -9.92
C LYS A 41 -9.57 -11.26 -11.19
N ASP A 42 -9.08 -10.02 -11.13
CA ASP A 42 -9.00 -9.10 -12.27
C ASP A 42 -7.84 -9.43 -13.22
N GLY A 43 -7.13 -10.55 -12.99
CA GLY A 43 -6.04 -11.03 -13.84
C GLY A 43 -4.72 -10.26 -13.72
N LEU A 44 -4.61 -9.35 -12.74
CA LEU A 44 -3.41 -8.56 -12.47
C LEU A 44 -2.35 -9.33 -11.67
N PHE A 45 -2.71 -10.46 -11.08
CA PHE A 45 -1.84 -11.34 -10.31
C PHE A 45 -2.09 -12.83 -10.64
N PRO A 46 -1.17 -13.74 -10.27
CA PRO A 46 -1.35 -15.17 -10.46
C PRO A 46 -2.68 -15.70 -9.90
N SER A 47 -3.37 -16.53 -10.68
CA SER A 47 -4.72 -17.04 -10.36
C SER A 47 -4.82 -17.86 -9.07
N PHE A 48 -3.71 -18.41 -8.57
CA PHE A 48 -3.72 -19.11 -7.29
C PHE A 48 -3.99 -18.20 -6.09
N LEU A 49 -3.70 -16.89 -6.20
CA LEU A 49 -4.00 -15.87 -5.19
C LEU A 49 -5.49 -15.48 -5.17
N ALA A 50 -6.21 -15.72 -6.27
CA ALA A 50 -7.65 -15.52 -6.34
C ALA A 50 -8.44 -16.62 -5.61
N ARG A 51 -7.80 -17.76 -5.28
CA ARG A 51 -8.46 -18.88 -4.59
C ARG A 51 -8.88 -18.51 -3.18
N ARG A 52 -10.16 -18.72 -2.88
CA ARG A 52 -10.74 -18.57 -1.54
C ARG A 52 -11.00 -19.91 -0.87
N SER A 53 -10.89 -19.90 0.45
CA SER A 53 -11.30 -21.01 1.30
C SER A 53 -12.82 -21.17 1.31
N ARG A 54 -13.32 -22.37 1.63
CA ARG A 54 -14.75 -22.65 1.88
C ARG A 54 -15.37 -21.72 2.93
N ARG A 55 -14.55 -21.16 3.83
CA ARG A 55 -14.99 -20.23 4.87
C ARG A 55 -15.02 -18.76 4.43
N GLY A 56 -14.60 -18.43 3.21
CA GLY A 56 -14.64 -17.07 2.66
C GLY A 56 -13.28 -16.38 2.44
N PRO A 57 -12.27 -16.49 3.33
CA PRO A 57 -11.01 -15.74 3.18
C PRO A 57 -10.10 -16.24 2.04
N PRO A 58 -9.30 -15.34 1.43
CA PRO A 58 -8.28 -15.70 0.44
C PRO A 58 -6.99 -16.20 1.12
N VAL A 59 -6.99 -17.45 1.56
CA VAL A 59 -5.89 -18.05 2.35
C VAL A 59 -4.53 -17.94 1.65
N ASN A 60 -4.48 -18.20 0.34
CA ASN A 60 -3.22 -18.14 -0.40
C ASN A 60 -2.63 -16.72 -0.43
N ALA A 61 -3.47 -15.71 -0.63
CA ALA A 61 -3.04 -14.32 -0.62
C ALA A 61 -2.55 -13.90 0.77
N LEU A 62 -3.25 -14.33 1.83
CA LEU A 62 -2.85 -14.06 3.21
C LEU A 62 -1.49 -14.70 3.54
N VAL A 63 -1.32 -16.00 3.24
CA VAL A 63 -0.09 -16.74 3.55
C VAL A 63 1.11 -16.15 2.81
N VAL A 64 0.97 -15.83 1.51
CA VAL A 64 2.07 -15.24 0.73
C VAL A 64 2.44 -13.85 1.27
N SER A 65 1.45 -12.97 1.48
CA SER A 65 1.70 -11.61 1.96
C SER A 65 2.29 -11.61 3.38
N SER A 66 1.78 -12.45 4.28
CA SER A 66 2.33 -12.60 5.62
C SER A 66 3.73 -13.20 5.59
N GLY A 67 4.00 -14.20 4.74
CA GLY A 67 5.33 -14.79 4.58
C GLY A 67 6.38 -13.78 4.11
N LEU A 68 6.02 -12.92 3.14
CA LEU A 68 6.89 -11.83 2.70
C LEU A 68 7.18 -10.83 3.82
N LEU A 69 6.15 -10.42 4.57
CA LEU A 69 6.31 -9.52 5.71
C LEU A 69 7.22 -10.12 6.79
N THR A 70 6.99 -11.39 7.15
CA THR A 70 7.86 -12.11 8.09
C THR A 70 9.29 -12.18 7.59
N GLY A 71 9.51 -12.41 6.29
CA GLY A 71 10.83 -12.36 5.68
C GLY A 71 11.53 -11.01 5.88
N VAL A 72 10.83 -9.90 5.61
CA VAL A 72 11.35 -8.54 5.83
C VAL A 72 11.67 -8.28 7.30
N VAL A 73 10.80 -8.73 8.22
CA VAL A 73 11.01 -8.59 9.67
C VAL A 73 12.21 -9.42 10.15
N LEU A 74 12.37 -10.65 9.65
CA LEU A 74 13.51 -11.52 9.97
C LEU A 74 14.82 -10.94 9.47
N LEU A 75 14.81 -10.30 8.30
CA LEU A 75 15.96 -9.55 7.85
C LEU A 75 16.30 -8.50 8.92
N ASN A 76 15.34 -7.77 9.48
CA ASN A 76 15.60 -6.63 10.36
C ASN A 76 16.33 -6.84 11.71
N TYR A 77 16.73 -8.06 12.08
CA TYR A 77 17.12 -8.40 13.46
C TYR A 77 18.51 -7.88 13.95
N SER A 78 19.37 -7.31 13.10
CA SER A 78 20.73 -6.86 13.48
C SER A 78 20.92 -5.33 13.37
N GLU A 79 21.85 -4.72 14.13
CA GLU A 79 21.99 -3.25 14.26
C GLU A 79 22.23 -2.51 12.94
N THR A 80 22.94 -3.12 11.98
CA THR A 80 23.11 -2.59 10.62
C THR A 80 21.80 -2.52 9.82
N LEU A 81 20.70 -3.09 10.34
CA LEU A 81 19.41 -3.22 9.66
C LEU A 81 18.33 -2.28 10.17
N ILE A 82 18.57 -1.46 11.20
CA ILE A 82 17.73 -0.28 11.47
C ILE A 82 17.71 0.63 10.22
N GLY A 83 18.84 0.72 9.51
CA GLY A 83 18.93 1.39 8.21
C GLY A 83 18.02 0.75 7.16
N LEU A 84 17.92 -0.58 7.13
CA LEU A 84 17.02 -1.32 6.22
C LEU A 84 15.55 -1.08 6.59
N PHE A 85 15.19 -1.09 7.88
CA PHE A 85 13.84 -0.76 8.33
C PHE A 85 13.45 0.63 7.86
N ASN A 86 14.27 1.63 8.17
CA ASN A 86 14.02 3.02 7.78
C ASN A 86 13.94 3.15 6.26
N PHE A 87 14.82 2.49 5.53
CA PHE A 87 14.81 2.50 4.06
C PHE A 87 13.51 1.88 3.49
N VAL A 88 13.11 0.71 3.96
CA VAL A 88 11.87 0.03 3.51
C VAL A 88 10.64 0.84 3.90
N ALA A 89 10.61 1.42 5.10
CA ALA A 89 9.51 2.28 5.55
C ALA A 89 9.40 3.55 4.70
N LEU A 90 10.52 4.21 4.42
CA LEU A 90 10.55 5.39 3.53
C LEU A 90 10.12 5.01 2.11
N LEU A 91 10.69 3.93 1.57
CA LEU A 91 10.38 3.42 0.24
C LEU A 91 8.89 3.08 0.10
N SER A 92 8.33 2.35 1.08
CA SER A 92 6.91 2.00 1.11
C SER A 92 6.02 3.24 1.13
N THR A 93 6.33 4.20 2.00
CA THR A 93 5.56 5.46 2.12
C THR A 93 5.63 6.26 0.81
N THR A 94 6.81 6.42 0.23
CA THR A 94 6.95 7.14 -1.04
C THR A 94 6.26 6.41 -2.19
N SER A 95 6.28 5.08 -2.22
CA SER A 95 5.56 4.29 -3.24
C SER A 95 4.05 4.55 -3.19
N ILE A 96 3.48 4.63 -1.99
CA ILE A 96 2.07 4.99 -1.80
C ILE A 96 1.79 6.40 -2.30
N LEU A 97 2.70 7.36 -2.06
CA LEU A 97 2.55 8.73 -2.58
C LEU A 97 2.55 8.78 -4.11
N PHE A 98 3.39 7.98 -4.78
CA PHE A 98 3.35 7.87 -6.24
C PHE A 98 2.03 7.27 -6.73
N MET A 99 1.47 6.27 -6.02
CA MET A 99 0.14 5.76 -6.32
C MET A 99 -0.93 6.84 -6.14
N TYR A 100 -0.87 7.63 -5.07
CA TYR A 100 -1.80 8.74 -4.85
C TYR A 100 -1.71 9.79 -5.95
N LEU A 101 -0.51 10.14 -6.38
CA LEU A 101 -0.29 11.05 -7.51
C LEU A 101 -0.88 10.47 -8.81
N ALA A 102 -0.64 9.19 -9.10
CA ALA A 102 -1.18 8.55 -10.30
C ALA A 102 -2.72 8.51 -10.29
N VAL A 103 -3.33 8.16 -9.15
CA VAL A 103 -4.78 8.11 -8.97
C VAL A 103 -5.40 9.51 -9.03
N SER A 104 -4.76 10.53 -8.43
CA SER A 104 -5.29 11.90 -8.46
C SER A 104 -5.25 12.49 -9.87
N LEU A 105 -4.17 12.24 -10.63
CA LEU A 105 -4.06 12.62 -12.04
C LEU A 105 -5.08 11.87 -12.91
N ALA A 106 -5.28 10.58 -12.68
CA ALA A 106 -6.30 9.80 -13.38
C ALA A 106 -7.71 10.32 -13.07
N ALA A 107 -8.00 10.68 -11.81
CA ALA A 107 -9.27 11.27 -11.41
C ALA A 107 -9.49 12.65 -12.07
N LEU A 108 -8.46 13.50 -12.15
CA LEU A 108 -8.54 14.78 -12.86
C LEU A 108 -8.77 14.59 -14.37
N LYS A 109 -8.09 13.61 -14.98
CA LYS A 109 -8.30 13.26 -16.38
C LYS A 109 -9.73 12.79 -16.64
N LEU A 110 -10.27 11.92 -15.79
CA LEU A 110 -11.64 11.42 -15.89
C LEU A 110 -12.67 12.55 -15.70
N ASN A 111 -12.36 13.48 -14.80
CA ASN A 111 -13.16 14.68 -14.56
C ASN A 111 -13.19 15.61 -15.79
N TRP A 112 -12.03 15.81 -16.44
CA TRP A 112 -11.93 16.57 -17.70
C TRP A 112 -12.73 15.92 -18.82
N GLN A 113 -12.75 14.59 -18.88
CA GLN A 113 -13.51 13.81 -19.86
C GLN A 113 -15.03 13.83 -19.61
N GLY A 114 -15.50 14.50 -18.55
CA GLY A 114 -16.93 14.59 -18.23
C GLY A 114 -17.55 13.30 -17.68
N ALA A 115 -16.73 12.32 -17.31
CA ALA A 115 -17.18 11.01 -16.84
C ALA A 115 -17.48 10.97 -15.32
N VAL A 116 -17.51 12.13 -14.66
CA VAL A 116 -17.69 12.25 -13.20
C VAL A 116 -18.83 13.22 -12.88
N SER A 117 -19.71 12.84 -11.96
CA SER A 117 -20.76 13.72 -11.43
C SER A 117 -20.13 14.82 -10.56
N ARG A 118 -20.65 16.07 -10.60
CA ARG A 118 -20.11 17.22 -9.84
C ARG A 118 -18.64 17.59 -10.17
N PRO A 119 -18.34 17.96 -11.42
CA PRO A 119 -16.96 18.10 -11.88
C PRO A 119 -16.14 19.19 -11.16
N ALA A 120 -16.79 20.24 -10.65
CA ALA A 120 -16.11 21.28 -9.87
C ALA A 120 -15.55 20.74 -8.55
N ALA A 121 -16.33 19.96 -7.79
CA ALA A 121 -15.89 19.40 -6.53
C ALA A 121 -14.78 18.36 -6.71
N HIS A 122 -14.94 17.44 -7.68
CA HIS A 122 -13.93 16.44 -7.98
C HIS A 122 -12.65 17.04 -8.57
N GLY A 123 -12.76 18.13 -9.35
CA GLY A 123 -11.62 18.89 -9.83
C GLY A 123 -10.80 19.50 -8.70
N VAL A 124 -11.46 20.16 -7.74
CA VAL A 124 -10.78 20.75 -6.57
C VAL A 124 -10.10 19.68 -5.72
N VAL A 125 -10.81 18.60 -5.40
CA VAL A 125 -10.24 17.50 -4.59
C VAL A 125 -9.06 16.84 -5.32
N GLY A 126 -9.19 16.58 -6.62
CA GLY A 126 -8.11 16.01 -7.42
C GLY A 126 -6.88 16.92 -7.51
N ALA A 127 -7.09 18.24 -7.63
CA ALA A 127 -6.02 19.23 -7.65
C ALA A 127 -5.29 19.31 -6.30
N LEU A 128 -6.04 19.35 -5.20
CA LEU A 128 -5.47 19.35 -3.85
C LEU A 128 -4.70 18.06 -3.54
N ALA A 129 -5.25 16.89 -3.91
CA ALA A 129 -4.57 15.61 -3.75
C ALA A 129 -3.27 15.54 -4.56
N THR A 130 -3.28 16.07 -5.79
CA THR A 130 -2.09 16.16 -6.64
C THR A 130 -1.05 17.08 -6.03
N ALA A 131 -1.45 18.28 -5.58
CA ALA A 131 -0.55 19.23 -4.92
C ALA A 131 0.08 18.65 -3.64
N TYR A 132 -0.72 17.99 -2.80
CA TYR A 132 -0.24 17.32 -1.59
C TYR A 132 0.78 16.22 -1.91
N SER A 133 0.47 15.37 -2.90
CA SER A 133 1.36 14.28 -3.29
C SER A 133 2.69 14.81 -3.83
N LEU A 134 2.67 15.86 -4.68
CA LEU A 134 3.88 16.49 -5.19
C LEU A 134 4.72 17.12 -4.08
N TRP A 135 4.09 17.85 -3.16
CA TRP A 135 4.78 18.49 -2.03
C TRP A 135 5.44 17.45 -1.12
N THR A 136 4.74 16.35 -0.82
CA THR A 136 5.24 15.29 0.06
C THR A 136 6.36 14.47 -0.62
N ILE A 137 6.23 14.19 -1.93
CA ILE A 137 7.30 13.54 -2.71
C ILE A 137 8.55 14.42 -2.74
N TYR A 138 8.38 15.73 -2.92
CA TYR A 138 9.48 16.69 -2.85
C TYR A 138 10.16 16.67 -1.46
N GLY A 139 9.37 16.60 -0.39
CA GLY A 139 9.87 16.50 0.99
C GLY A 139 10.53 15.16 1.35
N ALA A 140 10.21 14.06 0.65
CA ALA A 140 10.75 12.73 0.93
C ALA A 140 12.23 12.57 0.52
N GLY A 141 12.76 13.46 -0.32
CA GLY A 141 14.14 13.46 -0.77
C GLY A 141 14.40 12.63 -2.03
N LEU A 142 15.64 12.72 -2.54
CA LEU A 142 16.02 12.16 -3.85
C LEU A 142 16.00 10.62 -3.91
N LYS A 143 16.48 9.94 -2.87
CA LYS A 143 16.55 8.47 -2.87
C LYS A 143 15.17 7.82 -3.01
N PRO A 144 14.16 8.16 -2.18
CA PRO A 144 12.82 7.58 -2.34
C PRO A 144 12.14 7.97 -3.64
N LEU A 145 12.40 9.17 -4.16
CA LEU A 145 11.88 9.63 -5.45
C LEU A 145 12.35 8.73 -6.59
N VAL A 146 13.66 8.45 -6.67
CA VAL A 146 14.23 7.57 -7.70
C VAL A 146 13.63 6.17 -7.60
N TRP A 147 13.57 5.60 -6.39
CA TRP A 147 13.00 4.27 -6.22
C TRP A 147 11.50 4.21 -6.52
N GLY A 148 10.74 5.24 -6.18
CA GLY A 148 9.32 5.33 -6.52
C GLY A 148 9.09 5.43 -8.03
N LEU A 149 9.94 6.16 -8.77
CA LEU A 149 9.92 6.17 -10.23
C LEU A 149 10.27 4.79 -10.82
N VAL A 150 11.28 4.11 -10.26
CA VAL A 150 11.63 2.74 -10.66
C VAL A 150 10.46 1.78 -10.45
N LEU A 151 9.77 1.86 -9.31
CA LEU A 151 8.60 1.04 -9.02
C LEU A 151 7.42 1.37 -9.94
N LEU A 152 7.19 2.64 -10.23
CA LEU A 152 6.18 3.07 -11.20
C LEU A 152 6.50 2.53 -12.60
N ALA A 153 7.77 2.59 -13.01
CA ALA A 153 8.25 2.05 -14.28
C ALA A 153 8.23 0.51 -14.32
N ALA A 154 8.31 -0.17 -13.18
CA ALA A 154 8.18 -1.63 -13.08
C ALA A 154 6.73 -2.10 -13.23
N GLY A 155 5.73 -1.23 -13.05
CA GLY A 155 4.31 -1.56 -13.21
C GLY A 155 3.94 -2.09 -14.60
N PRO A 156 4.22 -1.37 -15.70
CA PRO A 156 3.89 -1.82 -17.06
C PRO A 156 4.53 -3.16 -17.48
N PRO A 157 5.83 -3.42 -17.22
CA PRO A 157 6.44 -4.73 -17.48
C PRO A 157 5.72 -5.86 -16.75
N VAL A 158 5.40 -5.68 -15.46
CA VAL A 158 4.68 -6.68 -14.66
C VAL A 158 3.29 -6.93 -15.22
N TYR A 159 2.57 -5.86 -15.59
CA TYR A 159 1.26 -5.96 -16.22
C TYR A 159 1.30 -6.76 -17.53
N LEU A 160 2.26 -6.46 -18.41
CA LEU A 160 2.44 -7.17 -19.68
C LEU A 160 2.84 -8.63 -19.47
N MET A 161 3.69 -8.93 -18.49
CA MET A 161 4.04 -10.30 -18.12
C MET A 161 2.82 -11.10 -17.66
N MET A 162 1.96 -10.52 -16.83
CA MET A 162 0.71 -11.15 -16.37
C MET A 162 -0.28 -11.36 -17.52
N GLN A 163 -0.39 -10.38 -18.44
CA GLN A 163 -1.22 -10.50 -19.64
C GLN A 163 -0.74 -11.64 -20.57
N ARG A 164 0.59 -11.78 -20.73
CA ARG A 164 1.22 -12.83 -21.55
C ARG A 164 1.17 -14.21 -20.92
N ALA A 165 1.20 -14.31 -19.59
CA ALA A 165 1.09 -15.57 -18.84
C ALA A 165 -0.30 -16.23 -18.95
N GLY A 166 -1.22 -15.69 -19.75
CA GLY A 166 -2.52 -16.29 -20.04
C GLY A 166 -3.51 -16.23 -18.89
N VAL A 167 -3.22 -15.47 -17.83
CA VAL A 167 -4.14 -15.25 -16.71
C VAL A 167 -5.45 -14.59 -17.21
N ASN A 168 -5.35 -13.77 -18.26
CA ASN A 168 -6.48 -13.09 -18.89
C ASN A 168 -7.41 -13.99 -19.75
N ARG A 169 -7.15 -15.30 -19.84
CA ARG A 169 -8.00 -16.26 -20.58
C ARG A 169 -8.96 -17.06 -19.68
N ARG A 170 -8.99 -16.82 -18.36
CA ARG A 170 -9.84 -17.56 -17.40
C ARG A 170 -10.59 -16.66 -16.41
N ALA A 171 -10.99 -15.46 -16.82
CA ALA A 171 -12.10 -14.78 -16.16
C ALA A 171 -13.40 -15.27 -16.84
N PRO A 172 -14.41 -15.75 -16.08
CA PRO A 172 -15.70 -16.16 -16.63
C PRO A 172 -16.45 -15.00 -17.26
#